data_AF-A0A3E0QQA5-F1
#
_entry.id   AF-A0A3E0QQA5-F1
#
_cell.length_a   1.000
_cell.length_b   1.000
_cell.length_c   1.000
_cell.angle_alpha   90.00
_cell.angle_beta   90.00
_cell.angle_gamma   90.00
#
_symmetry.space_group_name_H-M   'P 1'
#
loop_
_entity.id
_entity.type
_entity.pdbx_description
1 polymer ?
#
loop_
_entity_poly.entity_id
_entity_poly.type
_entity_poly.pdbx_seq_one_letter_code
_entity_poly.pdbx_strand_id
1 'polypeptide(L)'
;MDNKRQLDSLIATHAAIIVGNGYTDIIVPQNKIETFTAGLEKLDIGVTDLTWWCYCKKDNNSGCPHGMGGPIYKDGYFSEITEEHDELDKMGSVELIQFIHGKETKGSLTFQNNDCLTPGFWLDVSESWKNNQN
;
A
#
# COMPACT_ATOMS: atom_id res chain seq x y z
N MET A 1 -2.63 21.99 -13.21
CA MET A 1 -3.60 20.92 -12.91
C MET A 1 -3.60 20.74 -11.39
N ASP A 2 -4.74 20.38 -10.82
CA ASP A 2 -4.89 20.19 -9.37
C ASP A 2 -4.15 18.91 -8.93
N ASN A 3 -3.14 19.04 -8.05
CA ASN A 3 -2.33 17.90 -7.56
C ASN A 3 -3.23 16.80 -6.98
N LYS A 4 -4.36 17.15 -6.37
CA LYS A 4 -5.33 16.19 -5.87
C LYS A 4 -5.91 15.32 -6.99
N ARG A 5 -6.31 15.93 -8.11
CA ARG A 5 -6.85 15.17 -9.26
C ARG A 5 -5.81 14.24 -9.88
N GLN A 6 -4.55 14.68 -9.90
CA GLN A 6 -3.45 13.85 -10.38
C GLN A 6 -3.19 12.68 -9.44
N LEU A 7 -3.23 12.91 -8.13
CA LEU A 7 -3.16 11.86 -7.12
C LEU A 7 -4.32 10.87 -7.24
N ASP A 8 -5.56 11.36 -7.35
CA ASP A 8 -6.75 10.50 -7.53
C ASP A 8 -6.61 9.60 -8.78
N SER A 9 -6.07 10.15 -9.87
CA SER A 9 -5.81 9.40 -11.12
C SER A 9 -4.69 8.37 -10.95
N LEU A 10 -3.62 8.73 -10.22
CA LEU A 10 -2.51 7.83 -9.91
C LEU A 10 -3.01 6.64 -9.10
N ILE A 11 -3.82 6.89 -8.07
CA ILE A 11 -4.44 5.87 -7.22
C ILE A 11 -5.38 4.99 -8.03
N ALA A 12 -6.30 5.57 -8.82
CA ALA A 12 -7.22 4.79 -9.65
C ALA A 12 -6.50 3.85 -10.63
N THR A 13 -5.29 4.22 -11.07
CA THR A 13 -4.48 3.41 -11.99
C THR A 13 -3.72 2.31 -11.26
N HIS A 14 -3.22 2.60 -10.05
CA HIS A 14 -2.22 1.76 -9.39
C HIS A 14 -2.75 0.98 -8.20
N ALA A 15 -3.56 1.59 -7.36
CA ALA A 15 -4.08 0.96 -6.15
C ALA A 15 -5.02 -0.19 -6.49
N ALA A 16 -5.04 -1.18 -5.60
CA ALA A 16 -6.06 -2.20 -5.58
C ALA A 16 -7.33 -1.67 -4.89
N ILE A 17 -7.17 -1.11 -3.70
CA ILE A 17 -8.26 -0.59 -2.87
C ILE A 17 -7.71 0.42 -1.85
N ILE A 18 -8.61 1.21 -1.26
CA ILE A 18 -8.33 2.13 -0.17
C ILE A 18 -9.22 1.70 0.98
N VAL A 19 -8.62 1.38 2.13
CA VAL A 19 -9.37 0.86 3.30
C VAL A 19 -9.66 1.95 4.32
N GLY A 20 -8.69 2.85 4.49
CA GLY A 20 -8.74 3.94 5.46
C GLY A 20 -9.58 5.13 4.98
N ASN A 21 -9.64 6.14 5.84
CA ASN A 21 -10.29 7.41 5.50
C ASN A 21 -9.30 8.32 4.76
N GLY A 22 -9.75 8.93 3.66
CA GLY A 22 -8.90 9.84 2.89
C GLY A 22 -7.85 9.08 2.07
N TYR A 23 -6.58 9.41 2.28
CA TYR A 23 -5.43 8.88 1.54
C TYR A 23 -4.54 7.99 2.42
N THR A 24 -5.19 7.12 3.19
CA THR A 24 -4.58 6.16 4.11
C THR A 24 -4.98 4.74 3.72
N ASP A 25 -4.14 3.77 4.04
CA ASP A 25 -4.27 2.36 3.64
C ASP A 25 -4.62 2.20 2.15
N ILE A 26 -3.89 2.91 1.30
CA ILE A 26 -3.95 2.74 -0.14
C ILE A 26 -3.15 1.48 -0.47
N ILE A 27 -3.84 0.35 -0.61
CA ILE A 27 -3.19 -0.94 -0.88
C ILE A 27 -2.79 -0.99 -2.35
N VAL A 28 -1.49 -1.13 -2.63
CA VAL A 28 -0.96 -1.18 -4.00
C VAL A 28 -0.34 -2.55 -4.25
N PRO A 29 -0.73 -3.29 -5.31
CA PRO A 29 -0.11 -4.56 -5.66
C PRO A 29 1.39 -4.44 -5.91
N GLN A 30 2.17 -5.46 -5.51
CA GLN A 30 3.64 -5.48 -5.64
C GLN A 30 4.14 -4.99 -7.00
N ASN A 31 3.56 -5.50 -8.09
CA ASN A 31 3.98 -5.18 -9.46
C ASN A 31 3.69 -3.73 -9.93
N LYS A 32 3.10 -2.90 -9.05
CA LYS A 32 2.77 -1.50 -9.32
C LYS A 32 3.41 -0.53 -8.33
N ILE A 33 4.14 -1.01 -7.32
CA ILE A 33 4.74 -0.18 -6.27
C ILE A 33 5.74 0.80 -6.86
N GLU A 34 6.64 0.35 -7.73
CA GLU A 34 7.66 1.20 -8.33
C GLU A 34 7.05 2.36 -9.14
N THR A 35 6.03 2.08 -9.97
CA THR A 35 5.38 3.12 -10.75
C THR A 35 4.50 4.04 -9.91
N PHE A 36 3.90 3.52 -8.83
CA PHE A 36 3.13 4.31 -7.89
C PHE A 36 4.01 5.29 -7.11
N THR A 37 5.09 4.81 -6.50
CA THR A 37 6.05 5.62 -5.71
C THR A 37 6.74 6.67 -6.57
N ALA A 38 7.17 6.33 -7.80
CA ALA A 38 7.69 7.31 -8.75
C ALA A 38 6.63 8.36 -9.17
N GLY A 39 5.35 7.98 -9.16
CA GLY A 39 4.23 8.90 -9.39
C GLY A 39 4.05 9.89 -8.24
N LEU A 40 4.11 9.42 -7.00
CA LEU A 40 4.03 10.26 -5.79
C LEU A 40 5.17 11.29 -5.75
N GLU A 41 6.41 10.86 -6.02
CA GLU A 41 7.57 11.74 -6.06
C GLU A 41 7.43 12.86 -7.11
N LYS A 42 6.89 12.55 -8.30
CA LYS A 42 6.62 13.56 -9.34
C LYS A 42 5.57 14.60 -8.91
N LEU A 43 4.69 14.23 -7.99
CA LEU A 43 3.67 15.12 -7.43
C LEU A 43 4.14 15.85 -6.18
N ASP A 44 5.38 15.60 -5.72
CA ASP A 44 5.92 16.06 -4.43
C ASP A 44 5.01 15.68 -3.24
N ILE A 45 4.49 14.45 -3.27
CA ILE A 45 3.67 13.88 -2.20
C ILE A 45 4.49 12.84 -1.45
N GLY A 46 4.66 13.06 -0.15
CA GLY A 46 5.36 12.14 0.74
C GLY A 46 4.51 10.94 1.14
N VAL A 47 5.19 9.91 1.67
CA VAL A 47 4.57 8.79 2.37
C VAL A 47 4.96 8.92 3.83
N THR A 48 3.97 8.96 4.73
CA THR A 48 4.20 9.08 6.18
C THR A 48 4.32 7.72 6.83
N ASP A 49 3.55 6.74 6.35
CA ASP A 49 3.49 5.43 6.97
C ASP A 49 3.21 4.32 5.96
N LEU A 50 3.61 3.09 6.34
CA LEU A 50 3.25 1.86 5.67
C LEU A 50 2.55 0.90 6.64
N THR A 51 1.39 0.41 6.24
CA THR A 51 0.75 -0.79 6.81
C THR A 51 1.02 -2.00 5.92
N TRP A 52 0.94 -3.21 6.46
CA TRP A 52 1.25 -4.42 5.70
C TRP A 52 0.08 -5.37 5.59
N TRP A 53 -0.12 -5.91 4.38
CA TRP A 53 -1.28 -6.69 4.01
C TRP A 53 -0.87 -7.93 3.23
N CYS A 54 -1.64 -9.01 3.35
CA CYS A 54 -1.53 -10.17 2.48
C CYS A 54 -2.73 -10.26 1.53
N TYR A 55 -2.49 -10.35 0.22
CA TYR A 55 -3.54 -10.73 -0.72
C TYR A 55 -3.80 -12.24 -0.66
N CYS A 56 -5.01 -12.61 -0.25
CA CYS A 56 -5.43 -13.99 0.01
C CYS A 56 -6.38 -14.45 -1.09
N LYS A 57 -5.89 -15.22 -2.06
CA LYS A 57 -6.73 -15.87 -3.08
C LYS A 57 -7.46 -17.08 -2.50
N LYS A 58 -8.59 -17.45 -3.12
CA LYS A 58 -9.39 -18.61 -2.70
C LYS A 58 -8.69 -19.97 -2.83
N ASP A 59 -7.72 -20.11 -3.73
CA ASP A 59 -6.99 -21.37 -3.99
C ASP A 59 -5.70 -21.53 -3.17
N ASN A 60 -5.27 -20.46 -2.50
CA ASN A 60 -4.41 -20.38 -1.32
C ASN A 60 -3.20 -21.36 -1.20
N ASN A 61 -2.40 -21.46 -2.25
CA ASN A 61 -1.11 -22.19 -2.19
C ASN A 61 -0.01 -21.44 -1.40
N SER A 62 -0.28 -20.23 -0.89
CA SER A 62 0.70 -19.33 -0.27
C SER A 62 0.69 -19.34 1.26
N GLY A 63 -0.14 -20.18 1.90
CA GLY A 63 -0.24 -20.24 3.37
C GLY A 63 -1.05 -19.11 4.01
N CYS A 64 -1.75 -18.30 3.23
CA CYS A 64 -2.61 -17.22 3.72
C CYS A 64 -3.85 -17.76 4.50
N PRO A 65 -4.63 -16.91 5.18
CA PRO A 65 -4.25 -15.55 5.60
C PRO A 65 -3.15 -15.58 6.65
N HIS A 66 -2.24 -14.61 6.56
CA HIS A 66 -1.25 -14.35 7.61
C HIS A 66 -1.67 -13.22 8.57
N GLY A 67 -2.86 -12.65 8.34
CA GLY A 67 -3.38 -11.49 9.06
C GLY A 67 -4.81 -11.70 9.58
N MET A 68 -5.43 -10.61 10.03
CA MET A 68 -6.72 -10.62 10.76
C MET A 68 -7.97 -10.45 9.88
N GLY A 69 -7.81 -10.41 8.56
CA GLY A 69 -8.88 -10.17 7.59
C GLY A 69 -8.89 -8.74 7.06
N GLY A 70 -9.89 -8.42 6.22
CA GLY A 70 -9.95 -7.14 5.53
C GLY A 70 -10.88 -7.18 4.31
N PRO A 71 -10.77 -6.21 3.39
CA PRO A 71 -11.74 -6.05 2.31
C PRO A 71 -11.63 -7.13 1.23
N ILE A 72 -12.78 -7.48 0.65
CA ILE A 72 -12.84 -8.35 -0.53
C ILE A 72 -12.29 -7.59 -1.74
N TYR A 73 -11.42 -8.24 -2.51
CA TYR A 73 -10.86 -7.69 -3.73
C TYR A 73 -10.72 -8.77 -4.81
N LYS A 74 -11.44 -8.58 -5.93
CA LYS A 74 -11.52 -9.53 -7.05
C LYS A 74 -11.92 -10.93 -6.58
N ASP A 75 -11.05 -11.93 -6.79
CA ASP A 75 -11.24 -13.34 -6.46
C ASP A 75 -10.73 -13.72 -5.07
N GLY A 76 -10.35 -12.74 -4.25
CA GLY A 76 -9.80 -12.93 -2.91
C GLY A 76 -10.16 -11.79 -1.96
N TYR A 77 -9.33 -11.59 -0.94
CA TYR A 77 -9.43 -10.50 0.02
C TYR A 77 -8.05 -10.08 0.50
N PHE A 78 -7.91 -8.86 1.00
CA PHE A 78 -6.72 -8.44 1.71
C PHE A 78 -6.87 -8.75 3.20
N SER A 79 -5.79 -9.24 3.82
CA SER A 79 -5.72 -9.54 5.24
C SER A 79 -4.63 -8.70 5.90
N GLU A 80 -5.01 -7.87 6.87
CA GLU A 80 -4.09 -6.94 7.55
C GLU A 80 -3.16 -7.68 8.51
N ILE A 81 -1.87 -7.34 8.50
CA ILE A 81 -0.90 -7.81 9.49
C ILE A 81 -0.85 -6.78 10.63
N THR A 82 -1.79 -6.90 11.57
CA THR A 82 -2.22 -5.89 12.56
C THR A 82 -1.18 -5.42 13.60
N GLU A 83 0.10 -5.72 13.42
CA GLU A 83 1.21 -5.22 14.26
C GLU A 83 2.45 -4.81 13.46
N GLU A 84 2.31 -4.77 12.14
CA GLU A 84 3.33 -4.35 11.18
C GLU A 84 2.93 -2.98 10.63
N HIS A 85 3.48 -1.96 11.27
CA HIS A 85 3.32 -0.56 10.91
C HIS A 85 4.72 0.08 10.93
N ASP A 86 5.08 0.75 9.84
CA ASP A 86 6.35 1.45 9.73
C ASP A 86 6.07 2.94 9.52
N GLU A 87 6.39 3.75 10.54
CA GLU A 87 6.42 5.21 10.44
C GLU A 87 7.69 5.61 9.69
N LEU A 88 7.56 6.48 8.69
CA LEU A 88 8.64 6.84 7.78
C LEU A 88 9.04 8.31 7.94
N ASP A 89 10.35 8.54 7.93
CA ASP A 89 10.90 9.85 7.60
C ASP A 89 10.66 10.17 6.12
N LYS A 90 10.86 11.44 5.72
CA LYS A 90 10.73 11.84 4.31
C LYS A 90 11.76 11.10 3.45
N MET A 91 11.28 10.11 2.68
CA MET A 91 12.08 9.31 1.75
C MET A 91 11.77 9.68 0.29
N GLY A 92 12.79 9.62 -0.57
CA GLY A 92 12.61 9.64 -2.03
C GLY A 92 12.09 8.29 -2.55
N SER A 93 11.66 8.24 -3.82
CA SER A 93 11.05 7.02 -4.38
C SER A 93 12.00 5.80 -4.33
N VAL A 94 13.28 6.01 -4.63
CA VAL A 94 14.31 4.95 -4.63
C VAL A 94 14.52 4.36 -3.24
N GLU A 95 14.61 5.21 -2.22
CA GLU A 95 14.81 4.80 -0.83
C GLU A 95 13.59 4.05 -0.30
N LEU A 96 12.39 4.55 -0.59
CA LEU A 96 11.13 3.91 -0.22
C LEU A 96 10.98 2.53 -0.86
N ILE A 97 11.33 2.37 -2.14
CA ILE A 97 11.30 1.07 -2.81
C ILE A 97 12.30 0.10 -2.15
N GLN A 98 13.51 0.57 -1.84
CA GLN A 98 14.51 -0.24 -1.14
C GLN A 98 14.02 -0.69 0.24
N PHE A 99 13.39 0.20 0.99
CA PHE A 99 12.77 -0.11 2.28
C PHE A 99 11.71 -1.21 2.12
N ILE A 100 10.77 -1.04 1.18
CA ILE A 100 9.69 -1.99 0.93
C ILE A 100 10.25 -3.36 0.53
N HIS A 101 11.23 -3.39 -0.38
CA HIS A 101 11.85 -4.63 -0.84
C HIS A 101 12.67 -5.34 0.25
N GLY A 102 13.13 -4.60 1.25
CA GLY A 102 13.81 -5.12 2.43
C GLY A 102 12.88 -5.56 3.56
N LYS A 103 11.55 -5.38 3.43
CA LYS A 103 10.62 -5.67 4.51
C LYS A 103 10.64 -7.15 4.88
N GLU A 104 10.86 -7.37 6.18
CA GLU A 104 10.60 -8.61 6.89
C GLU A 104 9.61 -8.30 8.04
N THR A 105 8.54 -9.08 8.17
CA THR A 105 7.59 -8.96 9.27
C THR A 105 8.04 -9.80 10.46
N LYS A 106 7.51 -9.53 11.66
CA LYS A 106 7.74 -10.34 12.88
C LYS A 106 7.35 -11.82 12.70
N GLY A 107 6.46 -12.12 11.75
CA GLY A 107 6.08 -13.48 11.36
C GLY A 107 7.00 -14.13 10.34
N SER A 108 8.17 -13.55 10.06
CA SER A 108 9.15 -14.00 9.05
C SER A 108 8.62 -14.01 7.61
N LEU A 109 7.59 -13.22 7.32
CA LEU A 109 7.21 -12.96 5.93
C LEU A 109 8.16 -11.92 5.36
N THR A 110 8.60 -12.14 4.13
CA THR A 110 9.47 -11.19 3.42
C THR A 110 8.80 -10.73 2.15
N PHE A 111 8.96 -9.47 1.79
CA PHE A 111 8.37 -8.94 0.57
C PHE A 111 8.82 -9.73 -0.67
N GLN A 112 10.09 -10.16 -0.69
CA GLN A 112 10.70 -10.88 -1.81
C GLN A 112 10.25 -12.33 -1.98
N ASN A 113 9.95 -13.04 -0.89
CA ASN A 113 9.60 -14.47 -0.96
C ASN A 113 8.10 -14.73 -0.80
N ASN A 114 7.32 -13.70 -0.47
CA ASN A 114 5.88 -13.82 -0.25
C ASN A 114 5.13 -12.83 -1.16
N ASP A 115 4.75 -13.30 -2.36
CA ASP A 115 3.97 -12.53 -3.35
C ASP A 115 2.64 -11.97 -2.82
N CYS A 116 2.15 -12.50 -1.70
CA CYS A 116 0.96 -11.99 -1.03
C CYS A 116 1.23 -10.69 -0.26
N LEU A 117 2.44 -10.47 0.26
CA LEU A 117 2.79 -9.35 1.13
C LEU A 117 2.85 -8.05 0.33
N THR A 118 2.08 -7.06 0.72
CA THR A 118 1.95 -5.81 -0.03
C THR A 118 1.71 -4.65 0.94
N PRO A 119 2.22 -3.45 0.66
CA PRO A 119 2.02 -2.29 1.52
C PRO A 119 0.66 -1.61 1.28
N GLY A 120 0.13 -1.03 2.35
CA GLY A 120 -0.85 0.05 2.34
C GLY A 120 -0.15 1.38 2.61
N PHE A 121 -0.32 2.35 1.71
CA PHE A 121 0.36 3.65 1.80
C PHE A 121 -0.49 4.67 2.52
N TRP A 122 0.14 5.43 3.41
CA TRP A 122 -0.39 6.64 4.03
C TRP A 122 0.36 7.85 3.47
N LEU A 123 -0.37 8.81 2.91
CA LEU A 123 0.22 9.93 2.17
C LEU A 123 0.21 11.22 2.97
N ASP A 124 1.31 11.98 2.87
CA ASP A 124 1.43 13.33 3.41
C ASP A 124 0.67 14.31 2.50
N VAL A 125 -0.63 14.45 2.77
CA VAL A 125 -1.53 15.34 2.04
C VAL A 125 -2.38 16.15 3.00
N SER A 126 -2.89 17.29 2.52
CA SER A 126 -3.77 18.16 3.31
C SER A 126 -5.00 17.40 3.83
N GLU A 127 -5.27 17.50 5.14
CA GLU A 127 -6.44 16.90 5.79
C GLU A 127 -7.78 17.33 5.17
N SER A 128 -7.83 18.51 4.53
CA SER A 128 -9.02 18.99 3.81
C SER A 128 -9.34 18.19 2.54
N TRP A 129 -8.39 17.40 2.04
CA TRP A 129 -8.59 16.58 0.85
C TRP A 129 -9.39 15.34 1.19
N LYS A 130 -10.57 15.24 0.57
CA LYS A 130 -11.38 14.03 0.62
C LYS A 130 -11.10 13.18 -0.60
N ASN A 131 -10.77 11.92 -0.35
CA ASN A 131 -10.76 10.93 -1.40
C ASN A 131 -12.21 10.66 -1.84
N ASN A 132 -12.45 10.60 -3.16
CA ASN A 132 -13.77 10.48 -3.75
C ASN A 132 -14.28 9.03 -3.83
N GLN A 133 -13.65 8.08 -3.14
CA GLN A 133 -14.02 6.65 -3.21
C GLN A 133 -15.05 6.20 -2.16
N ASN A 134 -15.78 7.13 -1.53
CA ASN A 134 -16.94 6.81 -0.67
C ASN A 134 -18.24 7.39 -1.24
#